data_AF-A0A816HV47-F1
#
_entry.id   AF-A0A816HV47-F1
#
_cell.length_a   1.000
_cell.length_b   1.000
_cell.length_c   1.000
_cell.angle_alpha   90.00
_cell.angle_beta   90.00
_cell.angle_gamma   90.00
#
_symmetry.space_group_name_H-M   'P 1'
#
loop_
_entity.id
_entity.type
_entity.pdbx_description
1 polymer ?
#
loop_
_entity_poly.entity_id
_entity_poly.type
_entity_poly.pdbx_seq_one_letter_code
_entity_poly.pdbx_strand_id
1 'polypeptide(L)'
;ALLSGARNDKNAQLAQNIYDRLKTLFPTIKDSLTAAEVLLANTYASSGDIGKAADIRIQHMKSGVKKKIGTSTTVVDGEMYVSPNTTYDVLFEVI
;
A
#
# COMPACT_ATOMS: atom_id res chain seq x y z
N ALA A 1 -10.36 1.73 -3.86
CA ALA A 1 -10.68 2.31 -5.19
C ALA A 1 -9.70 3.41 -5.58
N LEU A 2 -9.69 4.58 -4.92
CA LEU A 2 -8.87 5.74 -5.34
C LEU A 2 -7.34 5.51 -5.34
N LEU A 3 -6.76 5.04 -4.21
CA LEU A 3 -5.33 4.72 -4.13
C LEU A 3 -4.91 3.59 -5.08
N SER A 4 -5.79 2.60 -5.28
CA SER A 4 -5.55 1.51 -6.23
C SER A 4 -5.51 2.01 -7.67
N GLY A 5 -6.36 2.97 -8.04
CA GLY A 5 -6.31 3.62 -9.36
C GLY A 5 -5.01 4.40 -9.58
N ALA A 6 -4.61 5.21 -8.60
CA ALA A 6 -3.33 5.94 -8.66
C ALA A 6 -2.12 5.01 -8.78
N ARG A 7 -2.14 3.84 -8.15
CA ARG A 7 -1.13 2.78 -8.32
C ARG A 7 -1.09 2.26 -9.75
N ASN A 8 -2.24 1.90 -10.31
CA ASN A 8 -2.33 1.32 -11.66
C ASN A 8 -1.78 2.29 -12.72
N ASP A 9 -2.05 3.59 -12.54
CA ASP A 9 -1.52 4.66 -13.40
C ASP A 9 -0.08 5.07 -13.06
N LYS A 10 0.55 4.42 -12.06
CA LYS A 10 1.90 4.73 -11.53
C LYS A 10 2.04 6.20 -11.10
N ASN A 11 0.94 6.84 -10.68
CA ASN A 11 0.90 8.25 -10.32
C ASN A 11 1.18 8.44 -8.83
N ALA A 12 2.47 8.47 -8.48
CA ALA A 12 2.93 8.62 -7.09
C ALA A 12 2.47 9.95 -6.45
N GLN A 13 2.42 11.04 -7.21
CA GLN A 13 1.97 12.34 -6.69
C GLN A 13 0.50 12.30 -6.28
N LEU A 14 -0.37 11.70 -7.12
CA LEU A 14 -1.77 11.55 -6.80
C LEU A 14 -1.97 10.64 -5.59
N ALA A 15 -1.25 9.52 -5.52
CA ALA A 15 -1.30 8.61 -4.39
C ALA A 15 -0.92 9.31 -3.07
N GLN A 16 0.16 10.11 -3.09
CA GLN A 16 0.59 10.90 -1.94
C GLN A 16 -0.50 11.90 -1.51
N ASN A 17 -1.05 12.67 -2.46
CA ASN A 17 -2.10 13.64 -2.18
C ASN A 17 -3.35 13.00 -1.55
N ILE A 18 -3.75 11.81 -2.03
CA ILE A 18 -4.87 11.06 -1.47
C ILE A 18 -4.54 10.62 -0.04
N TYR A 19 -3.35 10.09 0.20
CA TYR A 19 -2.91 9.63 1.51
C TYR A 19 -2.84 10.75 2.54
N ASP A 20 -2.28 11.92 2.17
CA ASP A 20 -2.20 13.08 3.06
C ASP A 20 -3.59 13.60 3.43
N ARG A 21 -4.51 13.57 2.47
CA ARG A 21 -5.91 13.94 2.72
C ARG A 21 -6.61 12.93 3.63
N LEU A 22 -6.35 11.63 3.48
CA LEU A 22 -6.86 10.61 4.40
C LEU A 22 -6.35 10.82 5.83
N LYS A 23 -5.05 11.13 6.00
CA LYS A 23 -4.47 11.45 7.31
C LYS A 23 -5.14 12.65 7.97
N THR A 24 -5.45 13.67 7.18
CA THR A 24 -6.10 14.89 7.67
C THR A 24 -7.56 14.65 8.06
N LEU A 25 -8.31 13.91 7.23
CA LEU A 25 -9.75 13.69 7.45
C LEU A 25 -10.04 12.63 8.52
N PHE A 26 -9.17 11.63 8.66
CA PHE A 26 -9.41 10.46 9.51
C PHE A 26 -8.21 10.11 10.38
N PRO A 27 -7.70 11.03 11.22
CA PRO A 27 -6.45 10.83 11.97
C PRO A 27 -6.50 9.69 13.00
N THR A 28 -7.70 9.26 13.40
CA THR A 28 -7.90 8.23 14.44
C THR A 28 -8.12 6.82 13.91
N ILE A 29 -8.31 6.64 12.59
CA ILE A 29 -8.61 5.32 12.00
C ILE A 29 -7.30 4.62 11.57
N LYS A 30 -6.54 4.16 12.57
CA LYS A 30 -5.19 3.60 12.39
C LYS A 30 -5.10 2.44 11.39
N ASP A 31 -6.09 1.54 11.38
CA ASP A 31 -6.09 0.37 10.49
C ASP A 31 -6.27 0.78 9.01
N SER A 32 -7.16 1.73 8.74
CA SER A 32 -7.36 2.24 7.37
C SER A 32 -6.16 3.03 6.87
N LEU A 33 -5.50 3.80 7.75
CA LEU A 33 -4.28 4.52 7.40
C LEU A 33 -3.12 3.57 7.12
N THR A 34 -2.99 2.48 7.87
CA THR A 34 -2.00 1.40 7.63
C THR A 34 -2.19 0.78 6.24
N ALA A 35 -3.42 0.44 5.85
CA ALA A 35 -3.68 -0.12 4.54
C ALA A 35 -3.36 0.89 3.41
N ALA A 36 -3.69 2.16 3.61
CA ALA A 36 -3.41 3.24 2.66
C ALA A 36 -1.90 3.48 2.47
N GLU A 37 -1.14 3.41 3.56
CA GLU A 37 0.32 3.59 3.56
C GLU A 37 1.04 2.47 2.80
N VAL A 38 0.56 1.23 2.90
CA VAL A 38 1.06 0.11 2.08
C VAL A 38 0.78 0.33 0.60
N LEU A 39 -0.42 0.79 0.24
CA LEU A 39 -0.74 1.10 -1.15
C LEU A 39 0.10 2.26 -1.71
N LEU A 40 0.42 3.25 -0.88
CA LEU A 40 1.33 4.33 -1.22
C LEU A 40 2.75 3.81 -1.49
N ALA A 41 3.28 2.96 -0.60
CA ALA A 41 4.59 2.33 -0.79
C ALA A 41 4.64 1.50 -2.10
N ASN A 42 3.58 0.75 -2.39
CA ASN A 42 3.48 -0.02 -3.64
C ASN A 42 3.41 0.88 -4.87
N THR A 43 2.76 2.05 -4.77
CA THR A 43 2.74 3.02 -5.87
C THR A 43 4.13 3.61 -6.12
N TYR A 44 4.86 3.97 -5.05
CA TYR A 44 6.25 4.42 -5.16
C TYR A 44 7.12 3.37 -5.85
N ALA A 45 7.03 2.10 -5.42
CA ALA A 45 7.74 1.00 -6.04
C ALA A 45 7.39 0.84 -7.54
N SER A 46 6.09 0.82 -7.89
CA SER A 46 5.64 0.71 -9.29
C SER A 46 6.04 1.90 -10.17
N SER A 47 6.28 3.08 -9.58
CA SER A 47 6.79 4.27 -10.26
C SER A 47 8.32 4.35 -10.34
N GLY A 48 9.04 3.41 -9.72
CA GLY A 48 10.51 3.36 -9.69
C GLY A 48 11.17 4.11 -8.52
N ASP A 49 10.39 4.75 -7.64
CA ASP A 49 10.90 5.41 -6.42
C ASP A 49 11.06 4.40 -5.29
N ILE A 50 12.09 3.55 -5.42
CA ILE A 50 12.36 2.46 -4.47
C ILE A 50 12.75 3.00 -3.09
N GLY A 51 13.40 4.17 -3.02
CA GLY A 51 13.82 4.79 -1.77
C GLY A 51 12.63 5.09 -0.86
N LYS A 52 11.62 5.80 -1.38
CA LYS A 52 10.41 6.11 -0.59
C LYS A 52 9.61 4.87 -0.23
N ALA A 53 9.53 3.89 -1.13
CA ALA A 53 8.87 2.62 -0.83
C ALA A 53 9.56 1.89 0.34
N ALA A 54 10.89 1.88 0.36
CA ALA A 54 11.68 1.26 1.43
C ALA A 54 11.50 2.00 2.76
N ASP A 55 11.55 3.34 2.76
CA ASP A 55 11.38 4.15 3.97
C ASP A 55 10.05 3.87 4.66
N ILE A 56 8.95 3.84 3.89
CA ILE A 56 7.62 3.52 4.42
C ILE A 56 7.59 2.11 5.01
N ARG A 57 8.14 1.11 4.32
CA ARG A 57 8.19 -0.28 4.80
C ARG A 57 8.99 -0.40 6.09
N ILE A 58 10.12 0.30 6.21
CA ILE A 58 10.94 0.32 7.42
C ILE A 58 10.18 0.95 8.59
N GLN A 59 9.50 2.08 8.37
CA GLN A 59 8.68 2.71 9.40
C GLN A 59 7.55 1.77 9.85
N HIS A 60 6.92 1.07 8.90
CA HIS A 60 5.90 0.09 9.20
C HIS A 60 6.42 -1.06 10.07
N MET A 61 7.60 -1.62 9.75
CA MET A 61 8.22 -2.67 10.56
C MET A 61 8.53 -2.18 11.98
N LYS A 62 9.06 -0.95 12.12
CA LYS A 62 9.37 -0.35 13.43
C LYS A 62 8.13 -0.09 14.29
N SER A 63 6.99 0.21 13.67
CA SER A 63 5.73 0.51 14.37
C SER A 63 5.15 -0.71 15.11
N GLY A 64 5.64 -1.93 14.84
CA GLY A 64 5.16 -3.16 15.48
C GLY A 64 3.72 -3.54 15.10
N VAL A 65 3.11 -2.85 14.11
CA VAL A 65 1.76 -3.14 13.62
C VAL A 65 1.74 -4.51 12.97
N LYS A 66 1.17 -5.49 13.67
CA LYS A 66 0.86 -6.81 13.09
C LYS A 66 -0.41 -6.68 12.25
N LYS A 67 -0.28 -6.77 10.92
CA LYS A 67 -1.46 -6.80 10.06
C LYS A 67 -2.32 -8.02 10.41
N LYS A 68 -3.63 -7.80 10.46
CA LYS A 68 -4.63 -8.87 10.51
C LYS A 68 -4.52 -9.68 9.21
N ILE A 69 -4.62 -11.01 9.31
CA ILE A 69 -4.70 -11.89 8.14
C ILE A 69 -5.87 -11.40 7.27
N GLY A 70 -5.59 -11.16 6.00
CA GLY A 70 -6.56 -10.66 5.02
C GLY A 70 -6.27 -11.24 3.65
N THR A 71 -6.99 -10.79 2.63
CA THR A 71 -6.76 -11.20 1.24
C THR A 71 -6.22 -10.05 0.42
N SER A 72 -5.16 -10.29 -0.38
CA SER A 72 -4.80 -9.42 -1.51
C SER A 72 -5.53 -9.90 -2.75
N THR A 73 -5.69 -8.99 -3.70
CA THR A 73 -6.26 -9.30 -5.01
C THR A 73 -5.43 -8.64 -6.08
N THR A 74 -5.03 -9.41 -7.09
CA THR A 74 -4.26 -8.93 -8.24
C THR A 74 -5.01 -9.31 -9.51
N VAL A 75 -4.97 -8.43 -10.52
CA VAL A 75 -5.54 -8.73 -11.84
C VAL A 75 -4.41 -8.90 -12.83
N VAL A 76 -4.35 -10.06 -13.50
CA VAL A 76 -3.37 -10.40 -14.54
C VAL A 76 -4.15 -10.78 -15.79
N ASP A 77 -3.92 -10.07 -16.91
CA ASP A 77 -4.61 -10.29 -18.19
C ASP A 77 -6.15 -10.32 -18.09
N GLY A 78 -6.71 -9.54 -17.16
CA GLY A 78 -8.16 -9.47 -16.92
C GLY A 78 -8.70 -10.51 -15.94
N GLU A 79 -7.88 -11.46 -15.50
CA GLU A 79 -8.26 -12.47 -14.51
C GLU A 79 -7.88 -12.04 -13.09
N MET A 80 -8.77 -12.32 -12.14
CA MET A 80 -8.63 -11.96 -10.73
C MET A 80 -8.01 -13.10 -9.92
N TYR A 81 -6.89 -12.82 -9.26
CA TYR A 81 -6.17 -13.71 -8.37
C TYR A 81 -6.31 -13.22 -6.93
N VAL A 82 -6.71 -14.10 -6.02
CA VAL A 82 -6.88 -13.80 -4.59
C VAL A 82 -5.86 -14.59 -3.78
N SER A 83 -4.99 -13.89 -3.06
CA SER A 83 -3.99 -14.52 -2.18
C SER A 83 -4.27 -14.17 -0.72
N PRO A 84 -4.20 -15.14 0.22
CA PRO A 84 -4.21 -14.83 1.64
C PRO A 84 -2.89 -14.16 2.02
N ASN A 85 -2.94 -12.93 2.52
CA ASN A 85 -1.76 -12.22 3.01
C ASN A 85 -1.37 -12.77 4.39
N THR A 86 -0.24 -13.46 4.48
CA THR A 86 0.43 -13.66 5.77
C THR A 86 1.29 -12.45 6.11
N THR A 87 1.71 -12.31 7.37
CA THR A 87 2.50 -11.18 7.89
C THR A 87 3.79 -10.93 7.10
N TYR A 88 4.32 -11.94 6.40
CA TYR A 88 5.56 -11.86 5.64
C TYR A 88 5.37 -11.58 4.14
N ASP A 89 4.23 -11.94 3.55
CA ASP A 89 4.02 -11.88 2.09
C ASP A 89 3.94 -10.44 1.57
N VAL A 90 3.41 -9.52 2.37
CA VAL A 90 3.14 -8.13 1.93
C VAL A 90 4.41 -7.27 1.83
N LEU A 91 5.54 -7.73 2.38
CA LEU A 91 6.84 -7.07 2.21
C LEU A 91 7.48 -7.42 0.86
N PHE A 92 7.05 -8.51 0.21
CA PHE A 92 7.65 -9.06 -1.00
C PHE A 92 6.70 -9.13 -2.21
N GLU A 93 5.39 -8.94 -2.04
CA GLU A 93 4.44 -8.83 -3.17
C GLU A 93 4.55 -7.48 -3.91
N VAL A 94 5.72 -7.14 -4.48
CA VAL A 94 5.86 -6.41 -5.77
C VAL A 94 7.30 -6.65 -6.26
N ILE A 95 7.55 -7.82 -6.87
CA ILE A 95 8.40 -7.92 -8.06
C ILE A 95 7.49 -8.42 -9.17
#